data_AF-A0A7K3D6D6-F1
#
_entry.id   AF-A0A7K3D6D6-F1
#
_cell.length_a   1.000
_cell.length_b   1.000
_cell.length_c   1.000
_cell.angle_alpha   90.00
_cell.angle_beta   90.00
_cell.angle_gamma   90.00
#
_symmetry.space_group_name_H-M   'P 1'
#
loop_
_entity.id
_entity.type
_entity.pdbx_description
1 polymer ?
#
loop_
_entity_poly.entity_id
_entity_poly.type
_entity_poly.pdbx_seq_one_letter_code
_entity_poly.pdbx_strand_id
1 'polypeptide(L)'
;RSDNKVTPDAYKSGSLDGAWVPEPTASKLVAEGGKVLLDEADLWPGKKFVITNIIVRQEFLKEHPKVVEAVLRGAVKTNAWIAENPEKAKAAANARLKADAGKPLPAEVLDPAWKSIQTTNDPLAATLEAEADHAVKAGLLEKPDLKGIYDLGPLNKVLKAEGESPVDDAGLGVK
;
A
#
# COMPACT_ATOMS: atom_id res chain seq x y z
N ARG A 1 -4.68 15.27 -13.52
CA ARG A 1 -4.67 14.55 -12.23
C ARG A 1 -4.67 15.61 -11.13
N SER A 2 -5.63 15.56 -10.20
CA SER A 2 -5.65 16.45 -9.03
C SER A 2 -4.99 15.76 -7.84
N ASP A 3 -4.41 16.53 -6.92
CA ASP A 3 -3.78 15.99 -5.71
C ASP A 3 -4.85 15.49 -4.71
N ASN A 4 -4.59 14.35 -4.07
CA ASN A 4 -5.49 13.75 -3.08
C ASN A 4 -5.84 14.70 -1.91
N LYS A 5 -5.00 15.69 -1.61
CA LYS A 5 -5.23 16.70 -0.58
C LYS A 5 -6.31 17.72 -0.97
N VAL A 6 -6.48 18.02 -2.27
CA VAL A 6 -7.45 19.01 -2.75
C VAL A 6 -8.77 18.37 -3.18
N THR A 7 -8.79 17.05 -3.44
CA THR A 7 -9.98 16.31 -3.88
C THR A 7 -11.19 16.51 -2.96
N PRO A 8 -11.08 16.42 -1.62
CA PRO A 8 -12.24 16.61 -0.74
C PRO A 8 -12.86 18.01 -0.83
N ASP A 9 -12.03 19.05 -0.92
CA ASP A 9 -12.51 20.44 -1.03
C ASP A 9 -13.20 20.67 -2.38
N ALA A 10 -12.64 20.13 -3.47
CA ALA A 10 -13.23 20.21 -4.81
C ALA A 10 -14.57 19.46 -4.92
N TYR A 11 -14.71 18.33 -4.22
CA TYR A 11 -15.98 17.62 -4.12
C TYR A 11 -17.00 18.42 -3.33
N LYS A 12 -16.62 18.95 -2.16
CA LYS A 12 -17.48 19.78 -1.31
C LYS A 12 -17.97 21.04 -2.02
N SER A 13 -17.15 21.64 -2.88
CA SER A 13 -17.53 22.81 -3.68
C SER A 13 -18.39 22.49 -4.90
N GLY A 14 -18.65 21.21 -5.20
CA GLY A 14 -19.35 20.78 -6.40
C GLY A 14 -18.54 20.94 -7.69
N SER A 15 -17.23 21.14 -7.58
CA SER A 15 -16.32 21.24 -8.74
C SER A 15 -15.83 19.87 -9.23
N LEU A 16 -16.20 18.81 -8.52
CA LEU A 16 -15.84 17.42 -8.82
C LEU A 16 -17.05 16.52 -8.55
N ASP A 17 -17.47 15.76 -9.56
CA ASP A 17 -18.62 14.84 -9.46
C ASP A 17 -18.26 13.47 -8.86
N GLY A 18 -16.98 13.07 -8.94
CA GLY A 18 -16.49 11.78 -8.44
C GLY A 18 -14.97 11.66 -8.54
N ALA A 19 -14.41 10.68 -7.83
CA ALA A 19 -12.96 10.47 -7.79
C ALA A 19 -12.61 8.98 -7.62
N TRP A 20 -11.53 8.55 -8.27
CA TRP A 20 -10.84 7.30 -7.95
C TRP A 20 -9.66 7.63 -7.04
N VAL A 21 -9.76 7.30 -5.75
CA VAL A 21 -8.80 7.73 -4.73
C VAL A 21 -8.54 6.64 -3.69
N PRO A 22 -7.32 6.57 -3.14
CA PRO A 22 -7.02 5.66 -2.04
C PRO A 22 -7.58 6.19 -0.71
N GLU A 23 -7.50 5.36 0.31
CA GLU A 23 -7.73 5.79 1.68
C GLU A 23 -6.62 6.72 2.20
N PRO A 24 -6.91 7.62 3.15
CA PRO A 24 -8.23 7.89 3.75
C PRO A 24 -9.09 8.85 2.92
N THR A 25 -8.68 9.21 1.69
CA THR A 25 -9.39 10.21 0.87
C THR A 25 -10.76 9.68 0.43
N ALA A 26 -10.89 8.40 0.10
CA ALA A 26 -12.19 7.78 -0.19
C ALA A 26 -13.15 7.94 1.00
N SER A 27 -12.72 7.58 2.22
CA SER A 27 -13.53 7.76 3.43
C SER A 27 -13.89 9.22 3.72
N LYS A 28 -13.01 10.19 3.41
CA LYS A 28 -13.34 11.62 3.50
C LYS A 28 -14.45 12.03 2.55
N LEU A 29 -14.43 11.56 1.30
CA LEU A 29 -15.50 11.86 0.33
C LEU A 29 -16.84 11.28 0.76
N VAL A 30 -16.84 10.05 1.31
CA VAL A 30 -18.05 9.42 1.86
C VAL A 30 -18.59 10.21 3.05
N ALA A 31 -17.71 10.68 3.97
CA ALA A 31 -18.11 11.52 5.09
C ALA A 31 -18.74 12.86 4.65
N GLU A 32 -18.38 13.38 3.47
CA GLU A 32 -18.98 14.57 2.85
C GLU A 32 -20.24 14.24 2.00
N GLY A 33 -20.80 13.03 2.12
CA GLY A 33 -22.03 12.61 1.44
C GLY A 33 -21.82 11.90 0.10
N GLY A 34 -20.57 11.61 -0.27
CA GLY A 34 -20.24 10.76 -1.41
C GLY A 34 -20.70 9.32 -1.24
N LYS A 35 -20.82 8.61 -2.37
CA LYS A 35 -21.17 7.19 -2.43
C LYS A 35 -20.08 6.42 -3.14
N VAL A 36 -19.68 5.29 -2.57
CA VAL A 36 -18.79 4.34 -3.24
C VAL A 36 -19.55 3.73 -4.42
N LEU A 37 -19.04 3.95 -5.64
CA LEU A 37 -19.60 3.36 -6.86
C LEU A 37 -18.92 2.04 -7.24
N LEU A 38 -17.64 1.91 -6.90
CA LEU A 38 -16.79 0.76 -7.16
C LEU A 38 -15.73 0.68 -6.08
N ASP A 39 -15.55 -0.50 -5.50
CA ASP A 39 -14.37 -0.85 -4.71
C ASP A 39 -13.34 -1.49 -5.65
N GLU A 40 -12.14 -0.91 -5.74
CA GLU A 40 -11.09 -1.41 -6.62
C GLU A 40 -10.74 -2.87 -6.30
N ALA A 41 -10.84 -3.29 -5.04
CA ALA A 41 -10.57 -4.66 -4.63
C ALA A 41 -11.46 -5.67 -5.38
N ASP A 42 -12.68 -5.29 -5.78
CA ASP A 42 -13.58 -6.16 -6.54
C ASP A 42 -13.11 -6.44 -7.97
N LEU A 43 -12.13 -5.67 -8.48
CA LEU A 43 -11.52 -5.90 -9.79
C LEU A 43 -10.36 -6.89 -9.75
N TRP A 44 -9.87 -7.24 -8.56
CA TRP A 44 -8.65 -8.02 -8.39
C TRP A 44 -8.96 -9.46 -7.92
N PRO A 45 -8.28 -10.48 -8.48
CA PRO A 45 -8.41 -11.86 -8.00
C PRO A 45 -8.15 -11.95 -6.49
N GLY A 46 -9.07 -12.61 -5.78
CA GLY A 46 -8.98 -12.74 -4.31
C GLY A 46 -9.09 -11.42 -3.54
N LYS A 47 -9.50 -10.33 -4.21
CA LYS A 47 -9.59 -8.98 -3.66
C LYS A 47 -8.27 -8.44 -3.10
N LYS A 48 -7.15 -8.80 -3.73
CA LYS A 48 -5.80 -8.45 -3.29
C LYS A 48 -5.01 -7.84 -4.42
N PHE A 49 -4.39 -6.71 -4.14
CA PHE A 49 -3.50 -5.99 -5.04
C PHE A 49 -2.53 -5.13 -4.24
N VAL A 50 -1.37 -4.87 -4.83
CA VAL A 50 -0.33 -4.09 -4.19
C VAL A 50 -0.66 -2.60 -4.26
N ILE A 51 -0.64 -1.91 -3.12
CA ILE A 51 -0.75 -0.44 -3.09
C ILE A 51 0.53 0.23 -2.59
N THR A 52 1.42 -0.52 -1.94
CA THR A 52 2.65 0.00 -1.35
C THR A 52 3.72 -1.08 -1.29
N ASN A 53 4.92 -0.77 -1.77
CA ASN A 53 6.10 -1.61 -1.62
C ASN A 53 7.21 -0.87 -0.87
N ILE A 54 8.02 -1.63 -0.14
CA ILE A 54 9.30 -1.16 0.39
C ILE A 54 10.33 -1.34 -0.73
N ILE A 55 10.94 -0.25 -1.16
CA ILE A 55 11.93 -0.24 -2.23
C ILE A 55 13.26 0.27 -1.66
N VAL A 56 14.35 -0.40 -2.03
CA VAL A 56 15.70 -0.02 -1.67
C VAL A 56 16.56 0.14 -2.93
N ARG A 57 17.46 1.12 -2.93
CA ARG A 57 18.44 1.25 -4.01
C ARG A 57 19.37 0.05 -4.01
N GLN A 58 19.63 -0.52 -5.19
CA GLN A 58 20.45 -1.72 -5.34
C GLN A 58 21.87 -1.55 -4.75
N GLU A 59 22.49 -0.38 -4.94
CA GLU A 59 23.80 -0.06 -4.35
C GLU A 59 23.76 -0.13 -2.81
N PHE A 60 22.74 0.49 -2.21
CA PHE A 60 22.55 0.46 -0.75
C PHE A 60 22.31 -0.96 -0.23
N LEU A 61 21.56 -1.79 -0.97
CA LEU A 61 21.37 -3.20 -0.61
C LEU A 61 22.70 -3.98 -0.65
N LYS A 62 23.54 -3.75 -1.66
CA LYS A 62 24.86 -4.40 -1.80
C LYS A 62 25.82 -3.97 -0.68
N GLU A 63 25.85 -2.69 -0.36
CA GLU A 63 26.76 -2.12 0.65
C GLU A 63 26.29 -2.36 2.08
N HIS A 64 24.98 -2.40 2.31
CA HIS A 64 24.38 -2.48 3.64
C HIS A 64 23.31 -3.58 3.78
N PRO A 65 23.59 -4.83 3.40
CA PRO A 65 22.58 -5.90 3.38
C PRO A 65 22.00 -6.19 4.78
N LYS A 66 22.82 -6.07 5.84
CA LYS A 66 22.35 -6.23 7.22
C LYS A 66 21.36 -5.16 7.66
N VAL A 67 21.51 -3.93 7.16
CA VAL A 67 20.59 -2.82 7.46
C VAL A 67 19.26 -3.06 6.75
N VAL A 68 19.29 -3.45 5.47
CA VAL A 68 18.07 -3.79 4.74
C VAL A 68 17.32 -4.95 5.42
N GLU A 69 18.04 -6.01 5.81
CA GLU A 69 17.45 -7.14 6.53
C GLU A 69 16.83 -6.70 7.88
N ALA A 70 17.47 -5.77 8.60
CA ALA A 70 16.94 -5.24 9.85
C ALA A 70 15.64 -4.43 9.63
N VAL A 71 15.58 -3.61 8.58
CA VAL A 71 14.36 -2.86 8.20
C VAL A 71 13.24 -3.83 7.84
N LEU A 72 13.52 -4.84 7.00
CA LEU A 72 12.53 -5.85 6.61
C LEU A 72 12.03 -6.65 7.81
N ARG A 73 12.92 -7.04 8.74
CA ARG A 73 12.52 -7.70 9.99
C ARG A 73 11.63 -6.81 10.84
N GLY A 74 11.93 -5.52 10.92
CA GLY A 74 11.06 -4.53 11.58
C GLY A 74 9.68 -4.46 10.94
N ALA A 75 9.61 -4.43 9.60
CA ALA A 75 8.36 -4.42 8.85
C ALA A 75 7.53 -5.71 9.07
N VAL A 76 8.15 -6.88 8.95
CA VAL A 76 7.49 -8.19 9.19
C VAL A 76 6.90 -8.26 10.61
N LYS A 77 7.69 -7.89 11.62
CA LYS A 77 7.22 -7.88 13.02
C LYS A 77 6.11 -6.86 13.27
N THR A 78 6.18 -5.73 12.58
CA THR A 78 5.16 -4.68 12.68
C THR A 78 3.86 -5.12 12.02
N ASN A 79 3.91 -5.76 10.84
CA ASN A 79 2.74 -6.35 10.19
C ASN A 79 2.06 -7.39 11.08
N ALA A 80 2.84 -8.31 11.67
CA ALA A 80 2.32 -9.27 12.65
C ALA A 80 1.69 -8.57 13.87
N TRP A 81 2.36 -7.56 14.44
CA TRP A 81 1.83 -6.81 15.57
C TRP A 81 0.54 -6.05 15.23
N ILE A 82 0.43 -5.48 14.03
CA ILE A 82 -0.79 -4.81 13.54
C ILE A 82 -1.95 -5.80 13.47
N ALA A 83 -1.70 -7.00 12.92
CA ALA A 83 -2.71 -8.05 12.83
C ALA A 83 -3.19 -8.52 14.22
N GLU A 84 -2.28 -8.62 15.19
CA GLU A 84 -2.59 -9.00 16.57
C GLU A 84 -3.24 -7.88 17.39
N ASN A 85 -2.97 -6.60 17.04
CA ASN A 85 -3.37 -5.44 17.83
C ASN A 85 -4.06 -4.34 16.97
N PRO A 86 -5.11 -4.65 16.20
CA PRO A 86 -5.65 -3.73 15.20
C PRO A 86 -6.11 -2.39 15.78
N GLU A 87 -6.78 -2.39 16.94
CA GLU A 87 -7.23 -1.14 17.58
C GLU A 87 -6.08 -0.29 18.12
N LYS A 88 -5.04 -0.93 18.67
CA LYS A 88 -3.84 -0.20 19.14
C LYS A 88 -3.05 0.35 17.96
N ALA A 89 -2.95 -0.41 16.87
CA ALA A 89 -2.31 0.02 15.64
C ALA A 89 -3.03 1.21 15.02
N LYS A 90 -4.36 1.16 14.93
CA LYS A 90 -5.20 2.27 14.47
C LYS A 90 -5.00 3.53 15.31
N ALA A 91 -5.01 3.39 16.64
CA ALA A 91 -4.78 4.49 17.56
C ALA A 91 -3.36 5.07 17.43
N ALA A 92 -2.34 4.23 17.33
CA ALA A 92 -0.95 4.64 17.15
C ALA A 92 -0.74 5.38 15.82
N ALA A 93 -1.32 4.86 14.73
CA ALA A 93 -1.28 5.50 13.42
C ALA A 93 -1.95 6.89 13.45
N ASN A 94 -3.12 7.02 14.07
CA ASN A 94 -3.81 8.31 14.14
C ASN A 94 -3.11 9.32 15.05
N ALA A 95 -2.49 8.85 16.15
CA ALA A 95 -1.66 9.69 17.00
C ALA A 95 -0.42 10.20 16.24
N ARG A 96 0.19 9.33 15.41
CA ARG A 96 1.31 9.73 14.56
C ARG A 96 0.90 10.74 13.48
N LEU A 97 -0.25 10.53 12.83
CA LEU A 97 -0.82 11.50 11.88
C LEU A 97 -1.07 12.87 12.53
N LYS A 98 -1.59 12.91 13.76
CA LYS A 98 -1.73 14.15 14.53
C LYS A 98 -0.39 14.85 14.75
N ALA A 99 0.66 14.11 15.08
CA ALA A 99 1.99 14.67 15.28
C ALA A 99 2.59 15.23 13.98
N ASP A 100 2.47 14.49 12.87
CA ASP A 100 3.09 14.86 11.59
C ASP A 100 2.30 15.93 10.82
N ALA A 101 0.96 15.88 10.87
CA ALA A 101 0.07 16.76 10.09
C ALA A 101 -0.74 17.76 10.94
N GLY A 102 -0.53 17.77 12.27
CA GLY A 102 -1.15 18.71 13.21
C GLY A 102 -2.57 18.36 13.65
N LYS A 103 -3.26 17.43 12.99
CA LYS A 103 -4.63 17.01 13.34
C LYS A 103 -4.81 15.50 13.13
N PRO A 104 -5.52 14.81 14.03
CA PRO A 104 -5.91 13.42 13.79
C PRO A 104 -6.99 13.36 12.71
N LEU A 105 -7.14 12.19 12.10
CA LEU A 105 -8.33 11.86 11.34
C LEU A 105 -9.52 11.70 12.31
N PRO A 106 -10.69 12.25 11.96
CA PRO A 106 -11.90 12.03 12.73
C PRO A 106 -12.39 10.59 12.56
N ALA A 107 -13.18 10.09 13.52
CA ALA A 107 -13.53 8.67 13.60
C ALA A 107 -14.32 8.19 12.37
N GLU A 108 -15.22 9.03 11.85
CA GLU A 108 -16.02 8.78 10.66
C GLU A 108 -15.18 8.61 9.37
N VAL A 109 -13.92 9.04 9.38
CA VAL A 109 -12.96 8.82 8.29
C VAL A 109 -12.02 7.66 8.62
N LEU A 110 -11.48 7.62 9.84
CA LEU A 110 -10.47 6.63 10.23
C LEU A 110 -11.03 5.21 10.30
N ASP A 111 -12.21 5.02 10.88
CA ASP A 111 -12.77 3.69 11.09
C ASP A 111 -13.10 2.94 9.79
N PRO A 112 -13.74 3.56 8.77
CA PRO A 112 -13.89 2.90 7.47
C PRO A 112 -12.55 2.69 6.76
N ALA A 113 -11.67 3.70 6.74
CA ALA A 113 -10.37 3.61 6.10
C ALA A 113 -9.48 2.49 6.68
N TRP A 114 -9.54 2.26 7.99
CA TRP A 114 -8.75 1.21 8.62
C TRP A 114 -9.23 -0.20 8.23
N LYS A 115 -10.54 -0.38 7.99
CA LYS A 115 -11.13 -1.68 7.61
C LYS A 115 -10.76 -2.12 6.20
N SER A 116 -10.48 -1.17 5.30
CA SER A 116 -10.10 -1.44 3.91
C SER A 116 -8.60 -1.68 3.74
N ILE A 117 -7.79 -1.41 4.77
CA ILE A 117 -6.32 -1.61 4.71
C ILE A 117 -5.96 -2.99 5.25
N GLN A 118 -5.19 -3.75 4.47
CA GLN A 118 -4.58 -5.00 4.88
C GLN A 118 -3.06 -4.91 4.76
N THR A 119 -2.35 -5.17 5.86
CA THR A 119 -0.89 -5.30 5.85
C THR A 119 -0.51 -6.75 5.54
N THR A 120 0.47 -6.94 4.67
CA THR A 120 0.98 -8.25 4.28
C THR A 120 2.50 -8.19 4.08
N ASN A 121 3.16 -9.33 4.27
CA ASN A 121 4.58 -9.49 3.94
C ASN A 121 4.80 -9.81 2.45
N ASP A 122 3.79 -10.35 1.77
CA ASP A 122 3.81 -10.64 0.34
C ASP A 122 3.70 -9.35 -0.47
N PRO A 123 4.67 -9.03 -1.36
CA PRO A 123 4.59 -7.85 -2.22
C PRO A 123 3.51 -7.95 -3.31
N LEU A 124 2.88 -9.12 -3.47
CA LEU A 124 1.89 -9.43 -4.49
C LEU A 124 2.42 -9.14 -5.90
N ALA A 125 3.61 -9.67 -6.22
CA ALA A 125 4.38 -9.31 -7.40
C ALA A 125 3.60 -9.40 -8.73
N ALA A 126 2.73 -10.41 -8.89
CA ALA A 126 1.89 -10.57 -10.07
C ALA A 126 0.94 -9.37 -10.31
N THR A 127 0.54 -8.68 -9.23
CA THR A 127 -0.37 -7.54 -9.32
C THR A 127 0.33 -6.30 -9.87
N LEU A 128 1.64 -6.15 -9.65
CA LEU A 128 2.44 -5.08 -10.27
C LEU A 128 2.50 -5.22 -11.79
N GLU A 129 2.67 -6.44 -12.31
CA GLU A 129 2.65 -6.68 -13.77
C GLU A 129 1.29 -6.33 -14.37
N ALA A 130 0.20 -6.77 -13.72
CA ALA A 130 -1.15 -6.41 -14.15
C ALA A 130 -1.43 -4.90 -14.08
N GLU A 131 -0.95 -4.20 -13.05
CA GLU A 131 -1.03 -2.74 -12.94
C GLU A 131 -0.27 -2.04 -14.07
N ALA A 132 0.94 -2.51 -14.39
CA ALA A 132 1.72 -1.99 -15.50
C ALA A 132 0.98 -2.20 -16.84
N ASP A 133 0.41 -3.39 -17.07
CA ASP A 133 -0.40 -3.67 -18.26
C ASP A 133 -1.64 -2.79 -18.34
N HIS A 134 -2.33 -2.54 -17.22
CA HIS A 134 -3.44 -1.59 -17.15
C HIS A 134 -2.98 -0.17 -17.52
N ALA A 135 -1.83 0.28 -17.00
CA ALA A 135 -1.28 1.59 -17.32
C ALA A 135 -0.87 1.72 -18.80
N VAL A 136 -0.31 0.66 -19.39
CA VAL A 136 0.00 0.59 -20.83
C VAL A 136 -1.27 0.67 -21.66
N LYS A 137 -2.29 -0.12 -21.32
CA LYS A 137 -3.59 -0.12 -22.02
C LYS A 137 -4.28 1.25 -21.92
N ALA A 138 -4.12 1.95 -20.80
CA ALA A 138 -4.64 3.29 -20.60
C ALA A 138 -3.79 4.40 -21.28
N GLY A 139 -2.65 4.07 -21.87
CA GLY A 139 -1.73 5.03 -22.50
C GLY A 139 -0.95 5.90 -21.50
N LEU A 140 -0.86 5.47 -20.24
CA LEU A 140 -0.15 6.18 -19.16
C LEU A 140 1.32 5.76 -19.03
N LEU A 141 1.70 4.64 -19.65
CA LEU A 141 3.00 4.02 -19.51
C LEU A 141 3.39 3.33 -20.83
N GLU A 142 4.64 3.48 -21.26
CA GLU A 142 5.20 2.59 -22.29
C GLU A 142 5.52 1.23 -21.65
N LYS A 143 5.40 0.12 -22.41
CA LYS A 143 5.59 -1.22 -21.84
C LYS A 143 6.95 -1.35 -21.14
N PRO A 144 6.99 -1.46 -19.79
CA PRO A 144 8.24 -1.54 -19.06
C PRO A 144 8.81 -2.96 -19.12
N ASP A 145 10.13 -3.08 -18.97
CA ASP A 145 10.75 -4.34 -18.58
C ASP A 145 10.75 -4.43 -17.05
N LEU A 146 9.92 -5.32 -16.51
CA LEU A 146 9.79 -5.54 -15.06
C LEU A 146 10.70 -6.66 -14.55
N LYS A 147 11.48 -7.31 -15.42
CA LYS A 147 12.37 -8.39 -14.98
C LYS A 147 13.43 -7.86 -14.04
N GLY A 148 13.59 -8.52 -12.89
CA GLY A 148 14.55 -8.12 -11.87
C GLY A 148 14.08 -6.98 -10.98
N ILE A 149 12.82 -6.56 -11.07
CA ILE A 149 12.29 -5.49 -10.20
C ILE A 149 12.15 -5.95 -8.75
N TYR A 150 11.97 -7.26 -8.53
CA TYR A 150 11.88 -7.84 -7.20
C TYR A 150 13.16 -8.60 -6.82
N ASP A 151 13.87 -8.12 -5.80
CA ASP A 151 14.87 -8.91 -5.08
C ASP A 151 14.29 -9.36 -3.73
N LEU A 152 13.62 -10.52 -3.74
CA LEU A 152 12.96 -11.08 -2.54
C LEU A 152 13.89 -11.93 -1.68
N GLY A 153 15.16 -12.11 -2.07
CA GLY A 153 16.13 -12.88 -1.30
C GLY A 153 16.24 -12.42 0.17
N PRO A 154 16.45 -11.12 0.44
CA PRO A 154 16.49 -10.57 1.80
C PRO A 154 15.19 -10.80 2.59
N LEU A 155 14.02 -10.59 1.97
CA LEU A 155 12.73 -10.79 2.62
C LEU A 155 12.50 -12.26 2.95
N ASN A 156 12.72 -13.17 1.99
CA ASN A 156 12.55 -14.61 2.17
C ASN A 156 13.50 -15.19 3.22
N LYS A 157 14.68 -14.59 3.41
CA LYS A 157 15.56 -14.93 4.53
C LYS A 157 14.95 -14.52 5.87
N VAL A 158 14.37 -13.33 5.97
CA VAL A 158 13.67 -12.86 7.18
C VAL A 158 12.48 -13.73 7.49
N LEU A 159 11.61 -14.02 6.51
CA LEU A 159 10.40 -14.84 6.70
C LEU A 159 10.75 -16.23 7.23
N LYS A 160 11.74 -16.90 6.63
CA LYS A 160 12.22 -18.21 7.12
C LYS A 160 12.73 -18.15 8.56
N ALA A 161 13.41 -17.07 8.95
CA ALA A 161 13.91 -16.89 10.32
C ALA A 161 12.78 -16.66 11.34
N GLU A 162 11.65 -16.10 10.91
CA GLU A 162 10.44 -15.93 11.73
C GLU A 162 9.46 -17.13 11.60
N GLY A 163 9.83 -18.18 10.87
CA GLY A 163 9.03 -19.40 10.69
C GLY A 163 7.93 -19.30 9.62
N GLU A 164 7.94 -18.24 8.82
CA GLU A 164 7.00 -18.02 7.71
C GLU A 164 7.50 -18.65 6.39
N SER A 165 6.55 -18.91 5.49
CA SER A 165 6.86 -19.39 4.14
C SER A 165 7.46 -18.27 3.28
N PRO A 166 8.39 -18.60 2.36
CA PRO A 166 8.86 -17.62 1.38
C PRO A 166 7.73 -17.16 0.46
N VAL A 167 7.84 -15.93 -0.01
CA VAL A 167 6.94 -15.31 -1.00
C VAL A 167 7.53 -15.41 -2.41
N ASP A 168 6.64 -15.39 -3.40
CA ASP A 168 6.95 -15.55 -4.81
C ASP A 168 7.07 -14.19 -5.53
N ASP A 169 8.00 -14.10 -6.49
CA ASP A 169 8.21 -12.88 -7.29
C ASP A 169 7.42 -12.87 -8.61
N ALA A 170 6.55 -13.86 -8.83
CA ALA A 170 5.76 -14.04 -10.05
C ALA A 170 6.60 -14.13 -11.34
N GLY A 171 7.87 -14.51 -11.26
CA GLY A 171 8.80 -14.53 -12.39
C GLY A 171 9.40 -13.17 -12.73
N LEU A 172 9.16 -12.15 -11.90
CA LEU A 172 9.72 -10.81 -12.02
C LEU A 172 11.01 -10.63 -11.20
N GLY A 173 11.50 -11.72 -10.59
CA GLY A 173 12.67 -11.73 -9.73
C GLY A 173 14.00 -11.39 -10.42
N VAL A 174 14.98 -11.00 -9.60
CA VAL A 174 16.40 -10.94 -10.01
C VAL A 174 16.91 -12.34 -10.40
N LYS A 175 17.73 -12.41 -11.45
CA LYS A 175 18.39 -13.65 -11.89
C LYS A 175 19.78 -13.80 -11.27
#